data_AF-A0A7V8DCH5-F1
#
_entry.id   AF-A0A7V8DCH5-F1
#
_cell.length_a   1.000
_cell.length_b   1.000
_cell.length_c   1.000
_cell.angle_alpha   90.00
_cell.angle_beta   90.00
_cell.angle_gamma   90.00
#
_symmetry.space_group_name_H-M   'P 1'
#
loop_
_entity.id
_entity.type
_entity.pdbx_description
1 polymer ?
#
loop_
_entity_poly.entity_id
_entity_poly.type
_entity_poly.pdbx_seq_one_letter_code
_entity_poly.pdbx_strand_id
1 'polypeptide(L)'
;MPSDFTPSIAQVVRTFSISAQTMLREKYPELLSVLARSPRPSNDWDFFMTAAGVGYAIIVTNASGEEKAAILRQAAEIDSQLPAAISNLFDFVEKQKSAEAGLRANLGVWVLWNIGGGCPEHREMEKLAPAIGMYLEILVTKFLNEGKGKR
;
A
#
# COMPACT_ATOMS: atom_id res chain seq x y z
N MET A 1 -14.92 -20.68 23.25
CA MET A 1 -15.50 -20.43 21.92
C MET A 1 -14.38 -19.99 21.01
N PRO A 2 -14.13 -20.63 19.86
CA PRO A 2 -13.18 -20.06 18.91
C PRO A 2 -13.86 -18.83 18.30
N SER A 3 -13.34 -17.63 18.58
CA SER A 3 -13.67 -16.49 17.73
C SER A 3 -13.04 -16.78 16.38
N ASP A 4 -13.83 -16.90 15.32
CA ASP A 4 -13.31 -16.93 13.96
C ASP A 4 -12.61 -15.59 13.69
N PHE A 5 -11.32 -15.53 14.02
CA PHE A 5 -10.49 -14.36 13.81
C PHE A 5 -10.29 -14.22 12.30
N THR A 6 -11.18 -13.48 11.66
CA THR A 6 -10.99 -13.06 10.27
C THR A 6 -10.17 -11.76 10.33
N PRO A 7 -8.89 -11.79 9.94
CA PRO A 7 -8.06 -10.60 10.01
C PRO A 7 -8.62 -9.50 9.10
N SER A 8 -8.54 -8.25 9.54
CA SER A 8 -8.95 -7.11 8.72
C SER A 8 -8.04 -6.98 7.49
N ILE A 9 -8.53 -6.30 6.44
CA ILE A 9 -7.70 -5.96 5.27
C ILE A 9 -6.42 -5.25 5.70
N ALA A 10 -6.48 -4.37 6.69
CA ALA A 10 -5.33 -3.62 7.18
C ALA A 10 -4.30 -4.54 7.87
N GLN A 11 -4.75 -5.53 8.66
CA GLN A 11 -3.86 -6.52 9.29
C GLN A 11 -3.21 -7.44 8.27
N VAL A 12 -3.97 -7.89 7.27
CA VAL A 12 -3.44 -8.71 6.18
C VAL A 12 -2.41 -7.92 5.40
N VAL A 13 -2.76 -6.73 4.93
CA VAL A 13 -1.84 -5.91 4.12
C VAL A 13 -0.53 -5.67 4.88
N ARG A 14 -0.60 -5.28 6.16
CA ARG A 14 0.59 -5.07 6.99
C ARG A 14 1.50 -6.31 7.06
N THR A 15 0.93 -7.48 7.32
CA THR A 15 1.70 -8.73 7.42
C THR A 15 2.48 -9.01 6.14
N PHE A 16 1.85 -8.79 4.99
CA PHE A 16 2.50 -9.02 3.70
C PHE A 16 3.43 -7.89 3.27
N SER A 17 3.22 -6.65 3.71
CA SER A 17 4.13 -5.52 3.47
C SER A 17 5.55 -5.86 3.95
N ILE A 18 5.66 -6.52 5.11
CA ILE A 18 6.94 -6.97 5.65
C ILE A 18 7.61 -7.98 4.71
N SER A 19 6.88 -9.02 4.26
CA SER A 19 7.41 -10.02 3.33
C SER A 19 7.75 -9.46 1.95
N ALA A 20 7.00 -8.45 1.49
CA ALA A 20 7.23 -7.77 0.23
C ALA A 20 8.61 -7.14 0.16
N GLN A 21 9.09 -6.60 1.30
CA GLN A 21 10.35 -5.89 1.36
C GLN A 21 11.51 -6.77 0.92
N THR A 22 11.58 -8.00 1.43
CA THR A 22 12.66 -8.94 1.10
C THR A 22 12.65 -9.29 -0.38
N MET A 23 11.50 -9.71 -0.92
CA MET A 23 11.39 -10.08 -2.33
C MET A 23 11.69 -8.93 -3.28
N LEU A 24 11.21 -7.73 -2.98
CA LEU A 24 11.46 -6.56 -3.82
C LEU A 24 12.93 -6.10 -3.73
N ARG A 25 13.59 -6.22 -2.58
CA ARG A 25 15.03 -5.91 -2.45
C ARG A 25 15.91 -6.84 -3.27
N GLU A 26 15.58 -8.13 -3.30
CA GLU A 26 16.33 -9.12 -4.10
C GLU A 26 16.20 -8.86 -5.60
N LYS A 27 15.00 -8.47 -6.05
CA LYS A 27 14.70 -8.26 -7.47
C LYS A 27 15.05 -6.85 -7.97
N TYR A 28 14.98 -5.85 -7.10
CA TYR A 28 15.19 -4.43 -7.41
C TYR A 28 16.15 -3.81 -6.38
N PRO A 29 17.47 -3.94 -6.59
CA PRO A 29 18.48 -3.40 -5.68
C PRO A 29 18.34 -1.89 -5.42
N GLU A 30 17.75 -1.14 -6.35
CA GLU A 30 17.45 0.28 -6.22
C GLU A 30 16.56 0.60 -5.01
N LEU A 31 15.77 -0.37 -4.54
CA LEU A 31 14.98 -0.23 -3.32
C LEU A 31 15.86 0.02 -2.09
N LEU A 32 17.11 -0.48 -2.06
CA LEU A 32 18.03 -0.20 -0.97
C LEU A 32 18.39 1.29 -0.90
N SER A 33 18.62 1.92 -2.05
CA SER A 33 18.89 3.36 -2.14
C SER A 33 17.69 4.20 -1.72
N VAL A 34 16.47 3.78 -2.08
CA VAL A 34 15.24 4.41 -1.59
C VAL A 34 15.14 4.33 -0.07
N LEU A 35 15.31 3.13 0.48
CA LEU A 35 15.19 2.87 1.91
C LEU A 35 16.26 3.58 2.73
N ALA A 36 17.49 3.72 2.20
CA ALA A 36 18.58 4.42 2.86
C ALA A 36 18.32 5.92 3.05
N ARG A 37 17.36 6.51 2.30
CA ARG A 37 16.94 7.91 2.49
C ARG A 37 16.00 8.10 3.68
N SER A 38 15.37 7.04 4.16
CA SER A 38 14.48 7.08 5.31
C SER A 38 15.27 6.99 6.62
N PRO A 39 14.92 7.78 7.66
CA PRO A 39 15.51 7.65 8.99
C PRO A 39 15.04 6.38 9.72
N ARG A 40 13.94 5.74 9.28
CA ARG A 40 13.36 4.53 9.87
C ARG A 40 12.92 3.56 8.77
N PRO A 41 13.85 2.98 7.98
CA PRO A 41 13.54 2.33 6.71
C PRO A 41 12.53 1.18 6.81
N SER A 42 12.63 0.36 7.86
CA SER A 42 11.70 -0.76 8.07
C SER A 42 10.30 -0.27 8.47
N ASN A 43 10.22 0.73 9.34
CA ASN A 43 8.95 1.25 9.84
C ASN A 43 8.23 2.06 8.77
N ASP A 44 8.95 2.94 8.07
CA ASP A 44 8.37 3.75 7.00
C ASP A 44 7.94 2.86 5.82
N TRP A 45 8.70 1.80 5.51
CA TRP A 45 8.26 0.79 4.54
C TRP A 45 6.96 0.10 4.97
N ASP A 46 6.91 -0.45 6.20
CA ASP A 46 5.70 -1.11 6.72
C ASP A 46 4.50 -0.16 6.66
N PHE A 47 4.68 1.07 7.15
CA PHE A 47 3.63 2.07 7.21
C PHE A 47 3.10 2.47 5.82
N PHE A 48 3.97 2.87 4.88
CA PHE A 48 3.52 3.36 3.58
C PHE A 48 3.02 2.25 2.67
N MET A 49 3.60 1.04 2.75
CA MET A 49 3.04 -0.12 2.04
C MET A 49 1.66 -0.50 2.60
N THR A 50 1.48 -0.42 3.91
CA THR A 50 0.17 -0.67 4.55
C THR A 50 -0.87 0.36 4.13
N ALA A 51 -0.53 1.65 4.19
CA ALA A 51 -1.41 2.71 3.72
C ALA A 51 -1.78 2.54 2.24
N ALA A 52 -0.79 2.24 1.38
CA ALA A 52 -1.00 2.03 -0.05
C ALA A 52 -1.88 0.82 -0.35
N GLY A 53 -1.67 -0.31 0.33
CA GLY A 53 -2.50 -1.51 0.13
C GLY A 53 -3.94 -1.34 0.63
N VAL A 54 -4.14 -0.69 1.78
CA VAL A 54 -5.50 -0.39 2.28
C VAL A 54 -6.20 0.60 1.35
N GLY A 55 -5.51 1.66 0.91
CA GLY A 55 -6.06 2.61 -0.04
C GLY A 55 -6.41 1.96 -1.38
N TYR A 56 -5.54 1.08 -1.90
CA TYR A 56 -5.81 0.30 -3.10
C TYR A 56 -7.07 -0.56 -2.94
N ALA A 57 -7.21 -1.28 -1.82
CA ALA A 57 -8.40 -2.08 -1.53
C ALA A 57 -9.68 -1.25 -1.59
N ILE A 58 -9.69 -0.08 -0.95
CA ILE A 58 -10.84 0.85 -0.98
C ILE A 58 -11.17 1.28 -2.42
N ILE A 59 -10.15 1.61 -3.23
CA ILE A 59 -10.33 2.05 -4.62
C ILE A 59 -10.93 0.92 -5.47
N VAL A 60 -10.38 -0.29 -5.41
CA VAL A 60 -10.79 -1.36 -6.32
C VAL A 60 -12.07 -2.07 -5.92
N THR A 61 -12.45 -2.05 -4.64
CA THR A 61 -13.77 -2.54 -4.22
C THR A 61 -14.85 -1.49 -4.41
N ASN A 62 -14.48 -0.24 -4.74
CA ASN A 62 -15.39 0.90 -4.79
C ASN A 62 -16.20 1.01 -3.48
N ALA A 63 -15.50 0.89 -2.34
CA ALA A 63 -16.13 0.84 -1.02
C ALA A 63 -17.02 2.07 -0.80
N SER A 64 -18.25 1.83 -0.31
CA SER A 64 -19.17 2.88 0.09
C SER A 64 -18.60 3.75 1.21
N GLY A 65 -19.23 4.89 1.51
CA GLY A 65 -18.79 5.79 2.57
C GLY A 65 -18.69 5.11 3.94
N GLU A 66 -19.65 4.24 4.27
CA GLU A 66 -19.67 3.48 5.52
C GLU A 66 -18.58 2.40 5.56
N GLU A 67 -18.41 1.63 4.49
CA GLU A 67 -17.36 0.62 4.39
C GLU A 67 -15.98 1.24 4.47
N LYS A 68 -15.76 2.35 3.75
CA LYS A 68 -14.53 3.13 3.82
C LYS A 68 -14.26 3.60 5.25
N ALA A 69 -15.26 4.15 5.94
CA ALA A 69 -15.11 4.59 7.33
C ALA A 69 -14.77 3.43 8.29
N ALA A 70 -15.36 2.25 8.08
CA ALA A 70 -15.04 1.05 8.85
C ALA A 70 -13.60 0.58 8.61
N ILE A 71 -13.14 0.54 7.35
CA ILE A 71 -11.76 0.18 6.98
C ILE A 71 -10.76 1.17 7.61
N LEU A 72 -11.04 2.47 7.53
CA LEU A 72 -10.18 3.50 8.12
C LEU A 72 -10.10 3.39 9.64
N ARG A 73 -11.20 3.03 10.31
CA ARG A 73 -11.20 2.76 11.76
C ARG A 73 -10.30 1.58 12.12
N GLN A 74 -10.40 0.48 11.38
CA GLN A 74 -9.54 -0.69 11.56
C GLN A 74 -8.07 -0.37 11.26
N ALA A 75 -7.79 0.51 10.29
CA ALA A 75 -6.43 0.98 10.05
C ALA A 75 -5.91 1.83 11.24
N ALA A 76 -6.75 2.67 11.84
CA ALA A 76 -6.38 3.47 13.01
C ALA A 76 -6.03 2.63 14.25
N GLU A 77 -6.60 1.43 14.38
CA GLU A 77 -6.26 0.48 15.45
C GLU A 77 -4.84 -0.11 15.29
N ILE A 78 -4.32 -0.15 14.06
CA ILE A 78 -2.95 -0.60 13.75
C ILE A 78 -1.96 0.53 14.01
N ASP A 79 -2.25 1.71 13.46
CA ASP A 79 -1.47 2.93 13.64
C ASP A 79 -2.40 4.13 13.40
N SER A 80 -2.44 5.05 14.36
CA SER A 80 -3.36 6.19 14.35
C SER A 80 -3.12 7.17 13.20
N GLN A 81 -1.96 7.11 12.53
CA GLN A 81 -1.62 7.96 11.38
C GLN A 81 -2.04 7.35 10.04
N LEU A 82 -2.37 6.05 9.98
CA LEU A 82 -2.75 5.40 8.73
C LEU A 82 -3.94 6.06 8.01
N PRO A 83 -5.03 6.48 8.69
CA PRO A 83 -6.15 7.13 8.00
C PRO A 83 -5.74 8.42 7.26
N ALA A 84 -4.84 9.20 7.87
CA ALA A 84 -4.34 10.43 7.26
C ALA A 84 -3.46 10.12 6.04
N ALA A 85 -2.58 9.11 6.13
CA ALA A 85 -1.76 8.67 5.01
C ALA A 85 -2.60 8.11 3.85
N ILE A 86 -3.64 7.33 4.15
CA ILE A 86 -4.59 6.82 3.15
C ILE A 86 -5.35 7.96 2.47
N SER A 87 -5.76 8.99 3.23
CA SER A 87 -6.40 10.18 2.64
C SER A 87 -5.43 10.92 1.71
N ASN A 88 -4.17 11.11 2.14
CA ASN A 88 -3.14 11.73 1.31
C ASN A 88 -2.89 10.95 0.01
N LEU A 89 -2.92 9.61 0.06
CA LEU A 89 -2.84 8.78 -1.12
C LEU A 89 -4.02 9.01 -2.08
N PHE A 90 -5.25 9.12 -1.56
CA PHE A 90 -6.40 9.41 -2.43
C PHE A 90 -6.23 10.74 -3.14
N ASP A 91 -5.81 11.79 -2.43
CA ASP A 91 -5.55 13.10 -3.03
C ASP A 91 -4.43 13.01 -4.09
N PHE A 92 -3.41 12.21 -3.83
CA PHE A 92 -2.33 11.97 -4.80
C PHE A 92 -2.85 11.29 -6.06
N VAL A 93 -3.57 10.17 -5.92
CA VAL A 93 -4.12 9.42 -7.06
C VAL A 93 -5.12 10.27 -7.84
N GLU A 94 -5.97 11.04 -7.16
CA GLU A 94 -6.92 11.97 -7.78
C GLU A 94 -6.21 12.97 -8.70
N LYS A 95 -5.12 13.58 -8.22
CA LYS A 95 -4.31 14.55 -8.97
C LYS A 95 -3.57 13.91 -10.15
N GLN A 96 -3.25 12.63 -10.08
CA GLN A 96 -2.55 11.88 -11.12
C GLN A 96 -3.49 11.23 -12.15
N LYS A 97 -4.82 11.28 -11.96
CA LYS A 97 -5.79 10.77 -12.96
C LYS A 97 -5.68 11.48 -14.32
N SER A 98 -5.09 12.67 -14.36
CA SER A 98 -4.80 13.41 -15.60
C SER A 98 -3.49 12.99 -16.28
N ALA A 99 -2.66 12.18 -15.62
CA ALA A 99 -1.42 11.66 -16.17
C ALA A 99 -1.66 10.28 -16.83
N GLU A 100 -0.89 9.95 -17.87
CA GLU A 100 -0.98 8.67 -18.60
C GLU A 100 -0.59 7.44 -17.75
N ALA A 101 -0.03 7.64 -16.55
CA ALA A 101 0.37 6.57 -15.66
C ALA A 101 -0.83 5.87 -15.02
N GLY A 102 -0.91 4.54 -15.17
CA GLY A 102 -1.97 3.72 -14.56
C GLY A 102 -1.89 3.68 -13.03
N LEU A 103 -3.02 3.33 -12.38
CA LEU A 103 -3.18 3.28 -10.92
C LEU A 103 -2.03 2.54 -10.20
N ARG A 104 -1.56 1.41 -10.75
CA ARG A 104 -0.45 0.63 -10.18
C ARG A 104 0.83 1.46 -10.07
N ALA A 105 1.22 2.15 -11.14
CA ALA A 105 2.40 3.00 -11.13
C ALA A 105 2.24 4.14 -10.12
N ASN A 106 1.07 4.78 -10.07
CA ASN A 106 0.80 5.88 -9.15
C ASN A 106 0.91 5.44 -7.67
N LEU A 107 0.42 4.25 -7.32
CA LEU A 107 0.59 3.69 -5.97
C LEU A 107 2.05 3.52 -5.61
N GLY A 108 2.83 2.92 -6.52
CA GLY A 108 4.27 2.73 -6.31
C GLY A 108 5.02 4.05 -6.18
N VAL A 109 4.73 5.03 -7.04
CA VAL A 109 5.34 6.36 -6.96
C VAL A 109 5.02 7.01 -5.61
N TRP A 110 3.77 6.93 -5.15
CA TRP A 110 3.40 7.47 -3.86
C TRP A 110 4.16 6.82 -2.70
N VAL A 111 4.31 5.49 -2.69
CA VAL A 111 5.12 4.78 -1.68
C VAL A 111 6.57 5.24 -1.71
N LEU A 112 7.19 5.25 -2.89
CA LEU A 112 8.59 5.64 -3.04
C LEU A 112 8.83 7.09 -2.64
N TRP A 113 7.92 7.99 -2.99
CA TRP A 113 8.01 9.40 -2.63
C TRP A 113 8.02 9.58 -1.13
N ASN A 114 7.07 8.93 -0.44
CA ASN A 114 6.92 9.09 1.00
C ASN A 114 8.06 8.44 1.80
N ILE A 115 8.60 7.30 1.34
CA ILE A 115 9.78 6.68 1.96
C ILE A 115 11.04 7.49 1.68
N GLY A 116 11.23 7.92 0.44
CA GLY A 116 12.43 8.65 0.01
C GLY A 116 12.47 10.12 0.44
N GLY A 117 11.35 10.66 0.95
CA GLY A 117 11.23 12.06 1.38
C GLY A 117 11.23 13.07 0.22
N GLY A 118 11.04 12.63 -1.02
CA GLY A 118 11.14 13.46 -2.22
C GLY A 118 10.73 12.73 -3.49
N CYS A 119 10.70 13.44 -4.62
CA CYS A 119 10.33 12.86 -5.91
C CYS A 119 11.26 11.67 -6.24
N PRO A 120 10.73 10.47 -6.54
CA PRO A 120 11.56 9.33 -6.93
C PRO A 120 12.34 9.60 -8.21
N GLU A 121 13.49 8.97 -8.37
CA GLU A 121 14.29 9.08 -9.59
C GLU A 121 13.58 8.41 -10.77
N HIS A 122 13.92 8.81 -12.00
CA HIS A 122 13.30 8.26 -13.21
C HIS A 122 13.37 6.73 -13.28
N ARG A 123 14.53 6.14 -12.94
CA ARG A 123 14.71 4.68 -12.90
C ARG A 123 13.84 4.01 -11.84
N GLU A 124 13.62 4.67 -10.70
CA GLU A 124 12.74 4.18 -9.63
C GLU A 124 11.28 4.20 -10.09
N MET A 125 10.88 5.26 -10.80
CA MET A 125 9.53 5.39 -11.38
C MET A 125 9.27 4.40 -12.51
N GLU A 126 10.25 4.11 -13.36
CA GLU A 126 10.07 3.18 -14.49
C GLU A 126 10.00 1.70 -14.06
N LYS A 127 10.81 1.30 -13.08
CA LYS A 127 10.96 -0.12 -12.71
C LYS A 127 10.32 -0.46 -11.37
N LEU A 128 10.65 0.30 -10.34
CA LEU A 128 10.32 -0.04 -8.96
C LEU A 128 8.88 0.32 -8.60
N ALA A 129 8.40 1.50 -9.01
CA ALA A 129 7.02 1.92 -8.76
C ALA A 129 5.98 0.94 -9.35
N PRO A 130 6.05 0.55 -10.64
CA PRO A 130 5.13 -0.45 -11.19
C PRO A 130 5.21 -1.79 -10.46
N ALA A 131 6.40 -2.21 -10.03
CA ALA A 131 6.59 -3.46 -9.29
C ALA A 131 5.93 -3.43 -7.91
N ILE A 132 6.06 -2.32 -7.19
CA ILE A 132 5.37 -2.10 -5.91
C ILE A 132 3.85 -2.13 -6.12
N GLY A 133 3.36 -1.39 -7.12
CA GLY A 133 1.92 -1.36 -7.45
C GLY A 133 1.36 -2.74 -7.81
N MET A 134 2.07 -3.50 -8.63
CA MET A 134 1.70 -4.88 -8.99
C MET A 134 1.67 -5.79 -7.76
N TYR A 135 2.62 -5.63 -6.84
CA TYR A 135 2.64 -6.43 -5.61
C TYR A 135 1.43 -6.14 -4.72
N LEU A 136 1.11 -4.86 -4.51
CA LEU A 136 -0.07 -4.41 -3.76
C LEU A 136 -1.36 -4.94 -4.40
N GLU A 137 -1.43 -4.95 -5.72
CA GLU A 137 -2.58 -5.52 -6.42
C GLU A 137 -2.74 -7.02 -6.20
N ILE A 138 -1.68 -7.81 -6.40
CA ILE A 138 -1.72 -9.27 -6.23
C ILE A 138 -2.17 -9.60 -4.81
N LEU A 139 -1.59 -8.92 -3.83
CA LEU A 139 -1.91 -9.04 -2.42
C LEU A 139 -3.40 -8.82 -2.15
N VAL A 140 -3.90 -7.64 -2.51
CA VAL A 140 -5.26 -7.24 -2.20
C VAL A 140 -6.26 -8.09 -2.96
N THR A 141 -5.99 -8.40 -4.23
CA THR A 141 -6.84 -9.28 -5.04
C THR A 141 -6.93 -10.67 -4.43
N LYS A 142 -5.80 -11.24 -3.97
CA LYS A 142 -5.77 -12.53 -3.28
C LYS A 142 -6.63 -12.51 -2.03
N PHE A 143 -6.48 -11.51 -1.17
CA PHE A 143 -7.30 -11.36 0.03
C PHE A 143 -8.80 -11.26 -0.28
N LEU A 144 -9.16 -10.41 -1.25
CA LEU A 144 -10.56 -10.21 -1.65
C LEU A 144 -11.19 -11.50 -2.22
N ASN A 145 -10.42 -12.32 -2.91
CA ASN A 145 -10.90 -13.60 -3.46
C ASN A 145 -11.03 -14.67 -2.37
N GLU A 146 -10.08 -14.75 -1.43
CA GLU A 146 -10.15 -15.68 -0.29
C GLU A 146 -11.32 -15.34 0.66
N GLY A 147 -11.66 -14.05 0.80
CA GLY A 147 -12.84 -13.61 1.57
C GLY A 147 -14.19 -13.95 0.91
N LYS A 148 -14.23 -14.09 -0.43
CA LYS A 148 -15.44 -14.45 -1.18
C LYS A 148 -15.73 -15.95 -1.19
N GLY A 149 -14.74 -16.81 -0.96
CA GLY A 149 -14.91 -18.27 -0.89
C GLY A 149 -15.49 -18.79 0.43
N LYS A 150 -15.75 -17.92 1.41
CA LYS A 150 -16.30 -18.26 2.74
C LYS A 150 -17.74 -17.77 2.97
N ARG A 151 -18.45 -17.31 1.92
CA ARG A 151 -19.87 -16.94 2.01
C ARG A 151 -20.75 -17.97 1.34
#